data_AF-A0A132AG91-F1
#
_entry.id   AF-A0A132AG91-F1
#
_cell.length_a   1.000
_cell.length_b   1.000
_cell.length_c   1.000
_cell.angle_alpha   90.00
_cell.angle_beta   90.00
_cell.angle_gamma   90.00
#
_symmetry.space_group_name_H-M   'P 1'
#
loop_
_entity.id
_entity.type
_entity.pdbx_description
1 polymer ?
#
loop_
_entity_poly.entity_id
_entity_poly.type
_entity_poly.pdbx_seq_one_letter_code
_entity_poly.pdbx_strand_id
1 'polypeptide(L)'
;MVDRARIKYKPDADGYTYTAGQFYEQFLTVYGKSETITSIYIAIMTTPFASGLIKVYGCRTVSIVGTILTIFGLGLSTVFDRSIYLHCFTLGFLAGCGLGFLFIAQVVIVTVWFDEKLGLATGLAECGSGFGMAIFALVIDHFIQVYSWKGAMIILCGLISTCLAISEKL
;
A
#
# COMPACT_ATOMS: atom_id res chain seq x y z
N MET A 1 -25.37 8.49 15.75
CA MET A 1 -25.39 9.75 14.98
C MET A 1 -24.07 10.44 15.24
N VAL A 2 -23.03 10.00 14.51
CA VAL A 2 -21.65 10.48 14.69
C VAL A 2 -21.57 11.89 14.16
N ASP A 3 -21.30 12.82 15.06
CA ASP A 3 -21.48 14.24 14.87
C ASP A 3 -20.56 14.79 13.78
N ARG A 4 -21.17 15.51 12.83
CA ARG A 4 -20.59 15.93 11.55
C ARG A 4 -19.74 17.21 11.68
N ALA A 5 -19.12 17.43 12.85
CA ALA A 5 -18.64 18.75 13.25
C ALA A 5 -17.27 18.70 13.95
N ARG A 6 -16.22 18.19 13.28
CA ARG A 6 -14.83 18.63 13.53
C ARG A 6 -13.78 18.22 12.48
N ILE A 7 -14.16 18.04 11.21
CA ILE A 7 -13.18 17.79 10.15
C ILE A 7 -12.66 19.15 9.62
N LYS A 8 -11.86 19.84 10.44
CA LYS A 8 -10.90 20.86 9.94
C LYS A 8 -9.51 20.23 9.89
N TYR A 9 -9.42 19.00 9.40
CA TYR A 9 -8.17 18.39 9.01
C TYR A 9 -8.19 18.28 7.49
N LYS A 10 -7.48 19.19 6.83
CA LYS A 10 -7.16 19.10 5.41
C LYS A 10 -5.96 18.18 5.37
N PRO A 11 -6.09 16.88 5.03
CA PRO A 11 -4.90 16.05 4.94
C PRO A 11 -4.02 16.70 3.89
N ASP A 12 -2.81 17.11 4.29
CA ASP A 12 -1.77 17.67 3.43
C ASP A 12 -1.20 16.61 2.47
N ALA A 13 -2.07 15.73 1.94
CA ALA A 13 -1.82 14.85 0.81
C ALA A 13 -1.39 15.64 -0.43
N ASP A 14 -1.69 16.95 -0.45
CA ASP A 14 -1.17 17.90 -1.42
C ASP A 14 0.38 17.88 -1.41
N GLY A 15 1.03 17.97 -0.24
CA GLY A 15 2.50 18.02 -0.14
C GLY A 15 3.23 16.76 -0.61
N TYR A 16 2.72 15.56 -0.26
CA TYR A 16 3.35 14.30 -0.67
C TYR A 16 3.23 14.07 -2.19
N THR A 17 2.10 14.49 -2.79
CA THR A 17 1.87 14.41 -4.24
C THR A 17 2.75 15.39 -5.01
N TYR A 18 2.89 16.64 -4.51
CA TYR A 18 3.77 17.64 -5.11
C TYR A 18 5.24 17.22 -5.06
N THR A 19 5.69 16.69 -3.93
CA THR A 19 7.10 16.30 -3.74
C THR A 19 7.44 15.11 -4.62
N ALA A 20 6.57 14.09 -4.69
CA ALA A 20 6.76 12.96 -5.59
C ALA A 20 6.94 13.42 -7.03
N GLY A 21 6.01 14.26 -7.52
CA GLY A 21 5.99 14.90 -8.85
C GLY A 21 7.34 15.41 -9.31
N GLN A 22 8.00 16.14 -8.42
CA GLN A 22 9.24 16.85 -8.68
C GLN A 22 10.47 15.93 -8.73
N PHE A 23 10.44 14.81 -8.01
CA PHE A 23 11.51 13.81 -8.06
C PHE A 23 11.46 12.96 -9.33
N TYR A 24 10.31 12.81 -10.01
CA TYR A 24 10.20 11.99 -11.23
C TYR A 24 11.14 12.42 -12.34
N GLU A 25 11.13 13.73 -12.65
CA GLU A 25 11.84 14.25 -13.79
C GLU A 25 13.35 14.08 -13.57
N GLN A 26 13.79 14.20 -12.32
CA GLN A 26 15.17 13.91 -11.95
C GLN A 26 15.51 12.42 -12.02
N PHE A 27 14.62 11.54 -11.55
CA PHE A 27 14.83 10.09 -11.63
C PHE A 27 14.88 9.59 -13.08
N LEU A 28 14.04 10.11 -13.97
CA LEU A 28 14.09 9.78 -15.41
C LEU A 28 15.38 10.25 -16.07
N THR A 29 15.92 11.39 -15.64
CA THR A 29 17.16 11.97 -16.18
C THR A 29 18.40 11.22 -15.70
N VAL A 30 18.39 10.73 -14.46
CA VAL A 30 19.56 10.05 -13.83
C VAL A 30 19.59 8.54 -14.11
N TYR A 31 18.44 7.85 -14.07
CA TYR A 31 18.38 6.39 -14.17
C TYR A 31 17.92 5.86 -15.54
N GLY A 32 17.53 6.75 -16.46
CA GLY A 32 16.95 6.35 -17.75
C GLY A 32 15.59 5.65 -17.60
N LYS A 33 14.97 5.26 -18.72
CA LYS A 33 13.68 4.55 -18.75
C LYS A 33 13.79 3.15 -18.14
N SER A 34 13.84 3.06 -16.81
CA SER A 34 13.68 1.80 -16.09
C SER A 34 12.20 1.53 -15.84
N GLU A 35 11.72 0.38 -16.30
CA GLU A 35 10.33 -0.05 -16.16
C GLU A 35 9.91 -0.13 -14.68
N THR A 36 10.85 -0.46 -13.79
CA THR A 36 10.64 -0.55 -12.34
C THR A 36 10.38 0.83 -11.72
N ILE A 37 11.12 1.85 -12.16
CA ILE A 37 10.96 3.24 -11.67
C ILE A 37 9.58 3.75 -12.08
N THR A 38 9.16 3.43 -13.30
CA THR A 38 7.84 3.82 -13.81
C THR A 38 6.72 3.16 -12.99
N SER A 39 6.86 1.88 -12.62
CA SER A 39 5.88 1.17 -11.78
C SER A 39 5.71 1.76 -10.37
N ILE A 40 6.83 2.10 -9.72
CA ILE A 40 6.82 2.81 -8.42
C ILE A 40 6.11 4.16 -8.56
N TYR A 41 6.32 4.83 -9.69
CA TYR A 41 5.82 6.16 -9.93
C TYR A 41 4.30 6.19 -10.14
N ILE A 42 3.78 5.19 -10.84
CA ILE A 42 2.34 5.03 -11.03
C ILE A 42 1.65 4.71 -9.68
N ALA A 43 2.28 3.91 -8.82
CA ALA A 43 1.78 3.67 -7.47
C ALA A 43 1.70 4.97 -6.66
N ILE A 44 2.70 5.85 -6.77
CA ILE A 44 2.70 7.15 -6.09
C ILE A 44 1.65 8.11 -6.67
N MET A 45 1.40 8.09 -7.99
CA MET A 45 0.32 8.87 -8.62
C MET A 45 -1.09 8.37 -8.28
N THR A 46 -1.23 7.13 -7.83
CA THR A 46 -2.52 6.57 -7.37
C THR A 46 -2.92 7.13 -5.99
N THR A 47 -1.95 7.63 -5.23
CA THR A 47 -2.09 8.19 -3.87
C THR A 47 -3.10 9.37 -3.75
N PRO A 48 -3.05 10.41 -4.61
CA PRO A 48 -4.07 11.46 -4.59
C PRO A 48 -5.47 10.96 -5.00
N PHE A 49 -5.55 10.03 -5.94
CA PHE A 49 -6.82 9.45 -6.39
C PHE A 49 -7.50 8.66 -5.27
N ALA A 50 -6.72 7.86 -4.56
CA ALA A 50 -7.09 7.17 -3.34
C ALA A 50 -7.59 8.10 -2.24
N SER A 51 -6.90 9.24 -2.02
CA SER A 51 -7.30 10.23 -1.01
C SER A 51 -8.65 10.88 -1.33
N GLY A 52 -8.95 11.10 -2.62
CA GLY A 52 -10.26 11.54 -3.09
C GLY A 52 -11.34 10.49 -2.83
N LEU A 53 -11.06 9.21 -3.15
CA LEU A 53 -11.99 8.10 -2.88
C LEU A 53 -12.28 7.92 -1.38
N ILE A 54 -11.29 8.07 -0.50
CA ILE A 54 -11.51 7.93 0.96
C ILE A 54 -12.50 8.96 1.49
N LYS A 55 -12.49 10.19 0.96
CA LYS A 55 -13.44 11.23 1.36
C LYS A 55 -14.89 10.90 0.97
N VAL A 56 -15.09 10.16 -0.11
CA VAL A 56 -16.42 9.82 -0.64
C VAL A 56 -16.93 8.49 -0.10
N TYR A 57 -16.09 7.46 -0.10
CA TYR A 57 -16.44 6.06 0.23
C TYR A 57 -16.08 5.64 1.67
N GLY A 58 -15.38 6.50 2.40
CA GLY A 58 -14.87 6.21 3.74
C GLY A 58 -13.63 5.33 3.75
N CYS A 59 -12.93 5.33 4.88
CA CYS A 59 -11.67 4.60 5.04
C CYS A 59 -11.83 3.06 4.93
N ARG A 60 -12.93 2.52 5.50
CA ARG A 60 -13.20 1.08 5.53
C ARG A 60 -13.32 0.47 4.13
N THR A 61 -14.10 1.12 3.26
CA THR A 61 -14.32 0.65 1.88
C THR A 61 -13.01 0.67 1.08
N VAL A 62 -12.21 1.72 1.23
CA VAL A 62 -10.94 1.85 0.50
C VAL A 62 -9.92 0.83 0.96
N SER A 63 -9.86 0.52 2.27
CA SER A 63 -9.00 -0.55 2.79
C SER A 63 -9.39 -1.92 2.23
N ILE A 64 -10.69 -2.22 2.16
CA ILE A 64 -11.20 -3.48 1.58
C ILE A 64 -10.83 -3.57 0.10
N VAL A 65 -11.09 -2.52 -0.69
CA VAL A 65 -10.77 -2.48 -2.12
C VAL A 65 -9.26 -2.61 -2.37
N GLY A 66 -8.44 -1.89 -1.60
CA GLY A 66 -6.98 -1.98 -1.68
C GLY A 66 -6.46 -3.38 -1.39
N THR A 67 -6.99 -4.02 -0.34
CA THR A 67 -6.64 -5.40 0.03
C THR A 67 -7.00 -6.40 -1.08
N ILE A 68 -8.21 -6.28 -1.64
CA ILE A 68 -8.67 -7.14 -2.75
C ILE A 68 -7.76 -6.94 -3.97
N LEU A 69 -7.40 -5.70 -4.30
CA LEU A 69 -6.47 -5.38 -5.39
C LEU A 69 -5.09 -6.02 -5.17
N THR A 70 -4.56 -5.96 -3.95
CA THR A 70 -3.29 -6.59 -3.59
C THR A 70 -3.36 -8.12 -3.70
N ILE A 71 -4.43 -8.75 -3.21
CA ILE A 71 -4.63 -10.21 -3.35
C ILE A 71 -4.71 -10.60 -4.83
N PHE A 72 -5.42 -9.82 -5.66
CA PHE A 72 -5.47 -10.05 -7.10
C PHE A 72 -4.09 -9.85 -7.75
N GLY A 73 -3.35 -8.83 -7.37
CA GLY A 73 -2.01 -8.55 -7.90
C GLY A 73 -1.02 -9.68 -7.61
N LEU A 74 -0.94 -10.13 -6.34
CA LEU A 74 -0.10 -11.27 -5.97
C LEU A 74 -0.63 -12.58 -6.54
N GLY A 75 -1.94 -12.81 -6.57
CA GLY A 75 -2.55 -14.02 -7.12
C GLY A 75 -2.28 -14.16 -8.62
N LEU A 76 -2.52 -13.12 -9.41
CA LEU A 76 -2.22 -13.10 -10.85
C LEU A 76 -0.72 -13.26 -11.10
N SER A 77 0.12 -12.66 -10.27
CA SER A 77 1.59 -12.80 -10.35
C SER A 77 2.06 -14.26 -10.24
N THR A 78 1.38 -15.11 -9.44
CA THR A 78 1.70 -16.54 -9.33
C THR A 78 1.25 -17.38 -10.53
N VAL A 79 0.22 -16.94 -11.26
CA VAL A 79 -0.34 -17.65 -12.43
C VAL A 79 0.43 -17.30 -13.70
N PHE A 80 0.84 -16.05 -13.86
CA PHE A 80 1.56 -15.55 -15.03
C PHE A 80 3.08 -15.69 -14.88
N ASP A 81 3.55 -16.93 -14.74
CA ASP A 81 4.98 -17.26 -14.58
C ASP A 81 5.81 -17.10 -15.87
N ARG A 82 5.16 -17.14 -17.04
CA ARG A 82 5.85 -17.24 -18.34
C ARG A 82 6.36 -15.91 -18.91
N SER A 83 5.99 -14.76 -18.35
CA SER A 83 6.39 -13.46 -18.86
C SER A 83 6.77 -12.50 -17.75
N ILE A 84 8.06 -12.17 -17.67
CA ILE A 84 8.64 -11.20 -16.74
C ILE A 84 7.90 -9.86 -16.81
N TYR A 85 7.48 -9.43 -18.01
CA TYR A 85 6.73 -8.19 -18.21
C TYR A 85 5.37 -8.21 -17.50
N LEU A 86 4.63 -9.33 -17.59
CA LEU A 86 3.34 -9.46 -16.91
C LEU A 86 3.50 -9.59 -15.40
N HIS A 87 4.57 -10.25 -14.95
CA HIS A 87 4.89 -10.36 -13.52
C HIS A 87 5.25 -8.98 -12.93
N CYS A 88 6.11 -8.21 -13.59
CA CYS A 88 6.43 -6.84 -13.22
C CYS A 88 5.21 -5.92 -13.26
N PHE A 89 4.33 -6.08 -14.26
CA PHE A 89 3.11 -5.28 -14.35
C PHE A 89 2.13 -5.60 -13.22
N THR A 90 1.88 -6.88 -12.93
CA THR A 90 0.92 -7.28 -11.88
C THR A 90 1.40 -6.94 -10.47
N LEU A 91 2.69 -7.13 -10.17
CA LEU A 91 3.26 -6.73 -8.88
C LEU A 91 3.49 -5.22 -8.78
N GLY A 92 4.04 -4.60 -9.82
CA GLY A 92 4.36 -3.18 -9.81
C GLY A 92 3.11 -2.30 -9.85
N PHE A 93 2.20 -2.56 -10.79
CA PHE A 93 1.00 -1.75 -10.96
C PHE A 93 -0.15 -2.23 -10.06
N LEU A 94 -0.58 -3.49 -10.16
CA LEU A 94 -1.77 -3.95 -9.42
C LEU A 94 -1.53 -4.01 -7.91
N ALA A 95 -0.47 -4.70 -7.48
CA ALA A 95 -0.16 -4.79 -6.05
C ALA A 95 0.35 -3.44 -5.49
N GLY A 96 1.11 -2.67 -6.28
CA GLY A 96 1.52 -1.31 -5.92
C GLY A 96 0.35 -0.35 -5.70
N CYS A 97 -0.66 -0.34 -6.59
CA CYS A 97 -1.88 0.44 -6.41
C CYS A 97 -2.64 0.00 -5.15
N GLY A 98 -2.80 -1.31 -4.93
CA GLY A 98 -3.48 -1.86 -3.74
C GLY A 98 -2.80 -1.44 -2.43
N LEU A 99 -1.47 -1.54 -2.36
CA LEU A 99 -0.68 -1.09 -1.21
C LEU A 99 -0.75 0.43 -1.02
N GLY A 100 -0.79 1.21 -2.10
CA GLY A 100 -0.98 2.66 -2.03
C GLY A 100 -2.32 3.05 -1.39
N PHE A 101 -3.42 2.36 -1.77
CA PHE A 101 -4.73 2.57 -1.14
C PHE A 101 -4.70 2.22 0.37
N LEU A 102 -4.05 1.12 0.74
CA LEU A 102 -3.90 0.69 2.13
C LEU A 102 -3.08 1.68 2.97
N PHE A 103 -1.98 2.18 2.42
CA PHE A 103 -1.12 3.15 3.10
C PHE A 103 -1.89 4.43 3.46
N ILE A 104 -2.69 4.96 2.54
CA ILE A 104 -3.46 6.17 2.82
C ILE A 104 -4.58 5.88 3.81
N ALA A 105 -5.25 4.74 3.70
CA ALA A 105 -6.28 4.35 4.67
C ALA A 105 -5.69 4.31 6.08
N GLN A 106 -4.50 3.72 6.26
CA GLN A 106 -3.77 3.69 7.52
C GLN A 106 -3.44 5.10 8.03
N VAL A 107 -2.85 5.96 7.19
CA VAL A 107 -2.51 7.34 7.58
C VAL A 107 -3.77 8.11 8.02
N VAL A 108 -4.87 7.99 7.27
CA VAL A 108 -6.14 8.65 7.59
C VAL A 108 -6.70 8.15 8.92
N ILE A 109 -6.65 6.84 9.21
CA ILE A 109 -7.10 6.29 10.49
C ILE A 109 -6.33 6.92 11.65
N VAL A 110 -4.99 6.98 11.56
CA VAL A 110 -4.17 7.56 12.64
C VAL A 110 -4.52 9.03 12.85
N THR A 111 -4.75 9.77 11.77
CA THR A 111 -5.13 11.20 11.86
C THR A 111 -6.51 11.45 12.47
N VAL A 112 -7.45 10.50 12.32
CA VAL A 112 -8.79 10.62 12.92
C VAL A 112 -8.77 10.28 14.41
N TRP A 113 -7.87 9.41 14.86
CA TRP A 113 -7.80 8.96 16.25
C TRP A 113 -6.93 9.84 17.16
N PHE A 114 -5.92 10.54 16.61
CA PHE A 114 -4.98 11.35 17.39
C PHE A 114 -4.79 12.74 16.79
N ASP A 115 -5.43 13.76 17.39
CA ASP A 115 -5.28 15.17 16.98
C ASP A 115 -4.05 15.84 17.61
N GLU A 116 -3.82 15.66 18.92
CA GLU A 116 -2.83 16.47 19.67
C GLU A 116 -1.39 15.92 19.60
N LYS A 117 -1.23 14.61 19.39
CA LYS A 117 0.07 13.91 19.33
C LYS A 117 0.24 13.10 18.06
N LEU A 118 -0.25 13.63 16.93
CA LEU A 118 -0.22 12.95 15.64
C LEU A 118 1.17 12.43 15.27
N GLY A 119 2.21 13.27 15.36
CA GLY A 119 3.57 12.90 14.95
C GLY A 119 4.21 11.78 15.77
N LEU A 120 3.88 11.68 17.06
CA LEU A 120 4.34 10.57 17.90
C LEU A 120 3.54 9.29 17.61
N ALA A 121 2.23 9.41 17.36
CA ALA A 121 1.36 8.27 17.05
C ALA A 121 1.71 7.66 15.68
N THR A 122 1.89 8.49 14.65
CA THR A 122 2.34 8.03 13.32
C THR A 122 3.75 7.47 13.40
N GLY A 123 4.67 8.14 14.11
CA GLY A 123 6.02 7.64 14.31
C GLY A 123 6.04 6.25 14.96
N LEU A 124 5.27 6.04 16.03
CA LEU A 124 5.18 4.74 16.70
C LEU A 124 4.52 3.67 15.82
N ALA A 125 3.48 4.04 15.07
CA ALA A 125 2.82 3.14 14.12
C ALA A 125 3.77 2.68 13.01
N GLU A 126 4.57 3.60 12.46
CA GLU A 126 5.58 3.30 11.44
C GLU A 126 6.75 2.49 12.02
N CYS A 127 7.20 2.78 13.25
CA CYS A 127 8.18 1.95 13.94
C CYS A 127 7.69 0.50 14.11
N GLY A 128 6.41 0.31 14.45
CA GLY A 128 5.79 -1.01 14.53
C GLY A 128 5.77 -1.74 13.19
N SER A 129 5.40 -1.03 12.12
CA SER A 129 5.42 -1.56 10.74
C SER A 129 6.83 -1.99 10.31
N GLY A 130 7.84 -1.15 10.55
CA GLY A 130 9.23 -1.45 10.21
C GLY A 130 9.80 -2.66 10.96
N PHE A 131 9.51 -2.76 12.27
CA PHE A 131 9.91 -3.93 13.06
C PHE A 131 9.20 -5.20 12.58
N GLY A 132 7.90 -5.10 12.27
CA GLY A 132 7.12 -6.19 11.68
C GLY A 132 7.73 -6.66 10.36
N MET A 133 8.08 -5.73 9.47
CA MET A 133 8.71 -6.03 8.19
C MET A 133 10.08 -6.71 8.35
N ALA A 134 10.89 -6.30 9.33
CA ALA A 134 12.18 -6.94 9.60
C ALA A 134 12.02 -8.41 10.02
N ILE A 135 11.11 -8.70 10.94
CA ILE A 135 10.80 -10.08 11.34
C ILE A 135 10.22 -10.86 10.16
N PHE A 136 9.28 -10.25 9.45
CA PHE A 136 8.59 -10.88 8.34
C PHE A 136 9.53 -11.18 7.17
N ALA A 137 10.55 -10.34 6.94
CA ALA A 137 11.60 -10.59 5.95
C ALA A 137 12.41 -11.85 6.28
N LEU A 138 12.80 -12.04 7.54
CA LEU A 138 13.51 -13.25 7.98
C LEU A 138 12.64 -14.51 7.82
N VAL A 139 11.36 -14.40 8.17
CA VAL A 139 10.39 -15.48 8.03
C VAL A 139 10.16 -15.83 6.55
N ILE A 140 10.00 -14.82 5.69
CA ILE A 140 9.80 -15.01 4.25
C ILE A 140 11.04 -15.58 3.59
N ASP A 141 12.24 -15.14 3.96
CA ASP A 141 13.49 -15.72 3.43
C ASP A 141 13.54 -17.22 3.73
N HIS A 142 13.20 -17.62 4.95
CA HIS A 142 13.11 -19.03 5.32
C HIS A 142 12.02 -19.78 4.53
N PHE A 143 10.84 -19.17 4.33
CA PHE A 143 9.79 -19.76 3.49
C PHE A 143 10.20 -19.89 2.02
N ILE A 144 10.96 -18.94 1.46
CA ILE A 144 11.44 -19.01 0.07
C ILE A 144 12.41 -20.18 -0.09
N GLN A 145 13.29 -20.42 0.88
CA GLN A 145 14.23 -21.54 0.84
C GLN A 145 13.52 -22.91 0.84
N VAL A 146 12.39 -23.04 1.55
CA VAL A 146 11.66 -24.32 1.69
C VAL A 146 10.56 -24.50 0.62
N TYR A 147 9.80 -23.45 0.30
CA TYR A 147 8.60 -23.49 -0.54
C TYR A 147 8.75 -22.80 -1.90
N SER A 148 9.95 -22.35 -2.25
CA SER A 148 10.22 -21.49 -3.41
C SER A 148 9.49 -20.14 -3.35
N TRP A 149 9.85 -19.23 -4.26
CA TRP A 149 9.24 -17.90 -4.33
C TRP A 149 7.72 -17.93 -4.54
N LYS A 150 7.20 -18.87 -5.35
CA LYS A 150 5.75 -19.00 -5.60
C LYS A 150 4.98 -19.40 -4.35
N GLY A 151 5.51 -20.34 -3.56
CA GLY A 151 4.88 -20.77 -2.32
C GLY A 151 4.79 -19.63 -1.31
N ALA A 152 5.86 -18.84 -1.19
CA ALA A 152 5.87 -17.65 -0.35
C ALA A 152 4.79 -16.62 -0.77
N MET A 153 4.61 -16.39 -2.08
CA MET A 153 3.56 -15.48 -2.57
C MET A 153 2.13 -15.97 -2.27
N ILE A 154 1.88 -17.28 -2.36
CA ILE A 154 0.56 -17.85 -2.03
C ILE A 154 0.29 -17.75 -0.53
N ILE A 155 1.30 -18.01 0.32
CA ILE A 155 1.18 -17.84 1.77
C ILE A 155 0.88 -16.38 2.13
N LEU A 156 1.54 -15.43 1.47
CA LEU A 156 1.26 -14.00 1.58
C LEU A 156 -0.19 -13.65 1.22
N CYS A 157 -0.70 -14.16 0.09
CA CYS A 157 -2.11 -14.01 -0.28
C CYS A 157 -3.06 -14.57 0.81
N GLY A 158 -2.72 -15.72 1.39
CA GLY A 158 -3.46 -16.32 2.50
C GLY A 158 -3.50 -15.40 3.72
N LEU A 159 -2.35 -14.87 4.15
CA LEU A 159 -2.28 -13.93 5.27
C LEU A 159 -3.10 -12.66 5.02
N ILE A 160 -2.97 -12.06 3.84
CA ILE A 160 -3.70 -10.83 3.48
C ILE A 160 -5.22 -11.09 3.45
N SER A 161 -5.66 -12.24 2.93
CA SER A 161 -7.09 -12.60 2.93
C SER A 161 -7.65 -12.84 4.33
N THR A 162 -6.88 -13.43 5.25
CA THR A 162 -7.30 -13.54 6.66
C THR A 162 -7.43 -12.18 7.34
N CYS A 163 -6.53 -11.23 7.04
CA CYS A 163 -6.61 -9.86 7.54
C CYS A 163 -7.88 -9.15 7.02
N LEU A 164 -8.24 -9.37 5.75
CA LEU A 164 -9.46 -8.83 5.17
C LEU A 164 -10.72 -9.36 5.88
N ALA A 165 -10.77 -10.67 6.12
CA ALA A 165 -11.89 -11.31 6.81
C ALA A 165 -12.09 -10.82 8.25
N ILE A 166 -10.99 -10.45 8.92
CA ILE A 166 -11.04 -9.84 10.26
C ILE A 166 -11.57 -8.39 10.17
N SER A 167 -11.10 -7.61 9.19
CA SER A 167 -11.52 -6.22 8.99
C SER A 167 -13.01 -6.09 8.62
N GLU A 168 -13.62 -7.12 8.02
CA GLU A 168 -15.05 -7.12 7.73
C GLU A 168 -15.91 -7.28 8.99
N LYS A 169 -15.39 -7.96 10.03
CA LYS A 169 -16.12 -8.24 11.27
C LYS A 169 -16.03 -7.16 12.35
N LEU A 170 -15.12 -6.18 12.20
CA LEU A 170 -14.94 -5.06 13.12
C LEU A 170 -15.89 -3.89 12.81
#